data_AF-A0A9W6FDC8-F1
#
_entry.id   AF-A0A9W6FDC8-F1
#
_cell.length_a   1.000
_cell.length_b   1.000
_cell.length_c   1.000
_cell.angle_alpha   90.00
_cell.angle_beta   90.00
_cell.angle_gamma   90.00
#
_symmetry.space_group_name_H-M   'P 1'
#
loop_
_entity.id
_entity.type
_entity.pdbx_description
1 polymer ?
#
loop_
_entity_poly.entity_id
_entity_poly.type
_entity_poly.pdbx_seq_one_letter_code
_entity_poly.pdbx_strand_id
1 'polypeptide(L)'
;MLFVATRKCRSTVVPLRSNISPTVPKNQYFALPPSSHTNRGRKHGVHYYKLFPVTRTYIDKFVTTDNSYYTTVLNILNRHESDIIKACQEYLQECEKGNKHYVTPDIDGIIDVLDFLKYKNDTAI
;
A
#
# COMPACT_ATOMS: atom_id res chain seq x y z
N MET A 1 4.28 8.26 -0.32
CA MET A 1 3.40 8.18 0.86
C MET A 1 2.90 6.76 0.98
N LEU A 2 3.07 6.17 2.15
CA LEU A 2 2.95 4.74 2.38
C LEU A 2 1.95 4.55 3.52
N PHE A 3 0.79 3.97 3.21
CA PHE A 3 -0.26 3.77 4.21
C PHE A 3 0.02 2.48 4.97
N VAL A 4 0.13 2.54 6.30
CA VAL A 4 0.46 1.36 7.12
C VAL A 4 -0.81 0.76 7.71
N ALA A 5 -1.22 -0.41 7.22
CA ALA A 5 -2.26 -1.21 7.87
C ALA A 5 -1.58 -2.27 8.75
N THR A 6 -1.90 -2.26 10.04
CA THR A 6 -1.37 -3.23 11.01
C THR A 6 -2.40 -4.33 11.29
N ARG A 7 -1.94 -5.59 11.25
CA ARG A 7 -2.51 -6.69 12.03
C ARG A 7 -1.39 -7.40 12.78
N LYS A 8 -1.71 -7.77 14.03
CA LYS A 8 -1.02 -8.56 15.07
C LYS A 8 0.51 -8.72 15.11
N CYS A 9 1.26 -8.77 14.02
CA CYS A 9 2.74 -8.89 14.05
C CYS A 9 3.50 -8.20 12.90
N ARG A 10 2.85 -7.64 11.85
CA ARG A 10 3.58 -7.10 10.68
C ARG A 10 2.98 -5.79 10.16
N SER A 11 3.85 -4.90 9.71
CA SER A 11 3.44 -3.67 9.02
C SER A 11 3.24 -3.99 7.55
N THR A 12 2.11 -3.59 6.98
CA THR A 12 1.88 -3.68 5.53
C THR A 12 1.80 -2.30 4.95
N VAL A 13 2.17 -2.16 3.69
CA VAL A 13 2.23 -0.89 3.01
C VAL A 13 1.44 -0.92 1.74
N VAL A 14 0.76 0.19 1.47
CA VAL A 14 -0.09 0.33 0.30
C VAL A 14 0.44 1.45 -0.60
N PRO A 15 0.71 1.15 -1.89
CA PRO A 15 1.31 2.13 -2.78
C PRO A 15 0.29 3.13 -3.31
N LEU A 16 0.72 4.39 -3.41
CA LEU A 16 0.12 5.35 -4.33
C LEU A 16 0.51 4.99 -5.76
N ARG A 17 -0.47 4.83 -6.64
CA ARG A 17 -0.23 4.59 -8.07
C ARG A 17 -0.94 5.60 -8.94
N SER A 18 -0.19 6.17 -9.86
CA SER A 18 -0.71 6.81 -11.06
C SER A 18 -0.93 5.77 -12.15
N ASN A 19 -1.69 6.15 -13.17
CA ASN A 19 -1.90 5.35 -14.38
C ASN A 19 -2.61 4.01 -14.16
N ILE A 20 -3.41 3.90 -13.11
CA ILE A 20 -4.29 2.74 -12.90
C ILE A 20 -5.24 2.62 -14.11
N SER A 21 -5.35 1.41 -14.66
CA SER A 21 -6.18 1.16 -15.86
C SER A 21 -7.64 1.54 -15.58
N PRO A 22 -8.36 2.16 -16.53
CA PRO A 22 -9.77 2.47 -16.37
C PRO A 22 -10.64 1.22 -16.18
N THR A 23 -10.13 0.05 -16.57
CA THR A 23 -10.78 -1.25 -16.39
C THR A 23 -10.64 -1.83 -14.99
N VAL A 24 -9.76 -1.28 -14.14
CA VAL A 24 -9.61 -1.76 -12.75
C VAL A 24 -10.89 -1.42 -11.98
N PRO A 25 -11.54 -2.42 -11.34
CA PRO A 25 -12.70 -2.17 -10.51
C PRO A 25 -12.42 -1.19 -9.37
N LYS A 26 -13.38 -0.30 -9.08
CA LYS A 26 -13.21 0.76 -8.05
C LYS A 26 -13.01 0.22 -6.64
N ASN A 27 -13.43 -1.02 -6.35
CA ASN A 27 -13.20 -1.66 -5.05
C ASN A 27 -11.74 -2.11 -4.86
N GLN A 28 -10.88 -2.06 -5.88
CA GLN A 28 -9.47 -2.42 -5.76
C GLN A 28 -8.57 -1.24 -5.36
N TYR A 29 -9.07 -0.01 -5.37
CA TYR A 29 -8.28 1.17 -5.03
C TYR A 29 -9.10 2.32 -4.47
N PHE A 30 -8.49 3.13 -3.58
CA PHE A 30 -9.04 4.42 -3.19
C PHE A 30 -8.75 5.46 -4.26
N ALA A 31 -9.76 6.14 -4.79
CA ALA A 31 -9.55 7.16 -5.81
C ALA A 31 -8.94 8.45 -5.20
N LEU A 32 -7.95 9.01 -5.88
CA LEU A 32 -7.32 10.28 -5.55
C LEU A 32 -7.37 11.23 -6.76
N PRO A 33 -7.24 12.55 -6.54
CA PRO A 33 -7.07 13.50 -7.64
C PRO A 33 -5.91 13.07 -8.56
N PRO A 34 -6.01 13.28 -9.88
CA PRO A 34 -4.92 12.94 -10.79
C PRO A 34 -3.68 13.78 -10.48
N SER A 35 -2.52 13.14 -10.49
CA SER A 35 -1.22 13.83 -10.46
C SER A 35 -0.81 14.29 -11.86
N SER A 36 0.22 15.14 -11.95
CA SER A 36 0.86 15.53 -13.23
C SER A 36 1.35 14.34 -14.06
N HIS A 37 1.58 13.18 -13.43
CA HIS A 37 2.01 11.94 -14.07
C HIS A 37 0.84 11.02 -14.46
N THR A 38 -0.41 11.46 -14.28
CA THR A 38 -1.60 10.67 -14.59
C THR A 38 -2.05 10.95 -16.02
N ASN A 39 -1.89 9.96 -16.89
CA ASN A 39 -2.28 10.05 -18.30
C ASN A 39 -3.80 10.21 -18.43
N ARG A 40 -4.22 10.90 -19.50
CA ARG A 40 -5.64 11.10 -19.82
C ARG A 40 -6.39 9.76 -19.85
N GLY A 41 -7.54 9.72 -19.18
CA GLY A 41 -8.39 8.52 -19.09
C GLY A 41 -7.91 7.47 -18.07
N ARG A 42 -6.72 7.61 -17.48
CA ARG A 42 -6.24 6.75 -16.39
C ARG A 42 -6.65 7.29 -15.02
N LYS A 43 -6.50 6.44 -13.99
CA LYS A 43 -6.85 6.76 -12.60
C LYS A 43 -5.60 6.91 -11.73
N HIS A 44 -5.75 7.64 -10.64
CA HIS A 44 -4.75 7.77 -9.57
C HIS A 44 -5.38 7.35 -8.25
N GLY A 45 -4.62 6.68 -7.38
CA GLY A 45 -5.19 6.16 -6.15
C GLY A 45 -4.27 5.31 -5.29
N VAL A 46 -4.78 4.93 -4.12
CA VAL A 46 -4.17 3.94 -3.21
C VAL A 46 -4.60 2.56 -3.67
N HIS A 47 -3.68 1.74 -4.19
CA HIS A 47 -4.05 0.46 -4.82
C HIS A 47 -3.90 -0.71 -3.83
N TYR A 48 -5.01 -1.12 -3.21
CA TYR A 48 -5.00 -2.13 -2.15
C TYR A 48 -4.48 -3.49 -2.62
N TYR A 49 -4.78 -3.90 -3.84
CA TYR A 49 -4.35 -5.20 -4.39
C TYR A 49 -2.84 -5.27 -4.67
N LYS A 50 -2.14 -4.14 -4.51
CA LYS A 50 -0.68 -4.03 -4.62
C LYS A 50 -0.03 -3.80 -3.26
N LEU A 51 -0.74 -4.05 -2.15
CA LEU A 51 -0.16 -4.01 -0.82
C LEU A 51 0.88 -5.13 -0.63
N PHE A 52 1.83 -4.91 0.26
CA PHE A 52 2.84 -5.90 0.62
C PHE A 52 3.36 -5.69 2.05
N PRO A 53 3.86 -6.74 2.70
CA PRO A 53 4.45 -6.64 4.03
C PRO A 53 5.82 -5.96 3.98
N VAL A 54 6.16 -5.21 5.02
CA VAL A 54 7.45 -4.52 5.16
C VAL A 54 7.82 -4.36 6.63
N THR A 55 9.10 -4.18 6.92
CA THR A 55 9.58 -3.77 8.25
C THR A 55 9.79 -2.27 8.33
N ARG A 56 9.69 -1.69 9.53
CA ARG A 56 9.88 -0.24 9.74
C ARG A 56 11.26 0.26 9.30
N THR A 57 12.27 -0.60 9.29
CA THR A 57 13.63 -0.28 8.84
C THR A 57 13.73 0.08 7.36
N TYR A 58 12.74 -0.32 6.54
CA TYR A 58 12.67 0.01 5.12
C TYR A 58 11.64 1.10 4.81
N ILE A 59 11.17 1.85 5.82
CA ILE A 59 10.18 2.92 5.65
C ILE A 59 10.83 4.27 5.95
N ASP A 60 10.92 5.11 4.91
CA ASP A 60 11.26 6.52 5.06
C ASP A 60 10.01 7.41 5.06
N LYS A 61 10.04 8.46 5.88
CA LYS A 61 8.97 9.45 5.92
C LYS A 61 9.00 10.30 4.65
N PHE A 62 7.88 10.33 3.94
CA PHE A 62 7.71 11.22 2.79
C PHE A 62 7.32 12.63 3.26
N VAL A 63 8.17 13.62 2.98
CA VAL A 63 7.93 15.04 3.33
C VAL A 63 7.08 15.69 2.24
N THR A 64 5.97 16.33 2.63
CA THR A 64 4.99 16.93 1.69
C THR A 64 4.95 18.46 1.73
N THR A 65 5.68 19.09 2.65
CA THR A 65 5.55 20.51 3.01
C THR A 65 5.69 21.46 1.83
N ASP A 66 6.54 21.14 0.86
CA ASP A 66 6.84 22.02 -0.29
C ASP A 66 6.02 21.69 -1.54
N ASN A 67 5.00 20.83 -1.43
CA ASN A 67 4.19 20.40 -2.57
C ASN A 67 2.70 20.44 -2.24
N SER A 68 2.01 21.45 -2.77
CA SER A 68 0.57 21.68 -2.55
C SER A 68 -0.32 20.50 -2.98
N TYR A 69 0.06 19.79 -4.05
CA TYR A 69 -0.64 18.59 -4.48
C TYR A 69 -0.52 17.47 -3.44
N TYR A 70 0.70 17.17 -2.98
CA TYR A 70 0.88 16.11 -1.98
C TYR A 70 0.28 16.46 -0.62
N THR A 71 0.26 17.73 -0.23
CA THR A 71 -0.46 18.21 0.95
C THR A 71 -1.97 17.97 0.83
N THR A 72 -2.56 18.25 -0.34
CA THR A 72 -3.97 17.97 -0.62
C THR A 72 -4.27 16.46 -0.56
N VAL A 73 -3.42 15.65 -1.19
CA VAL A 73 -3.53 14.18 -1.16
C VAL A 73 -3.43 13.66 0.28
N LEU A 74 -2.47 14.13 1.07
CA LEU A 74 -2.32 13.77 2.48
C LEU A 74 -3.58 14.10 3.30
N ASN A 75 -4.16 15.29 3.09
CA ASN A 75 -5.41 15.68 3.77
C ASN A 75 -6.60 14.79 3.39
N ILE A 76 -6.69 14.34 2.13
CA ILE A 76 -7.73 13.38 1.71
C ILE A 76 -7.49 12.03 2.40
N LEU A 77 -6.25 11.55 2.38
CA LEU A 77 -5.90 10.25 2.96
C LEU A 77 -6.11 10.21 4.48
N ASN A 78 -5.76 11.27 5.20
CA ASN A 78 -6.01 11.37 6.63
C ASN A 78 -7.51 11.36 6.96
N ARG A 79 -8.35 12.01 6.14
CA ARG A 79 -9.81 12.02 6.34
C ARG A 79 -10.47 10.68 6.09
N HIS A 80 -9.89 9.83 5.25
CA HIS A 80 -10.42 8.52 4.85
C HIS A 80 -9.57 7.35 5.37
N GLU A 81 -8.73 7.61 6.36
CA GLU A 81 -7.77 6.64 6.90
C GLU A 81 -8.45 5.33 7.32
N SER A 82 -9.53 5.43 8.10
CA SER A 82 -10.27 4.27 8.58
C SER A 82 -10.83 3.41 7.45
N ASP A 83 -11.37 4.04 6.41
CA ASP A 83 -11.97 3.35 5.26
C ASP A 83 -10.90 2.64 4.44
N ILE A 84 -9.76 3.30 4.23
CA ILE A 84 -8.61 2.75 3.54
C ILE A 84 -8.04 1.55 4.30
N ILE A 85 -7.84 1.67 5.61
CA ILE A 85 -7.36 0.58 6.46
C ILE A 85 -8.32 -0.59 6.39
N LYS A 86 -9.63 -0.34 6.53
CA LYS A 86 -10.66 -1.37 6.46
C LYS A 86 -10.61 -2.12 5.13
N ALA A 87 -10.57 -1.42 4.00
CA ALA A 87 -10.47 -2.05 2.67
C ALA A 87 -9.20 -2.91 2.51
N CYS A 88 -8.07 -2.46 3.07
CA CYS A 88 -6.83 -3.24 3.05
C CYS A 88 -6.92 -4.50 3.92
N GLN A 89 -7.52 -4.39 5.11
CA GLN A 89 -7.70 -5.52 6.01
C GLN A 89 -8.69 -6.55 5.46
N GLU A 90 -9.78 -6.10 4.82
CA GLU A 90 -10.72 -6.96 4.10
C GLU A 90 -10.00 -7.69 2.97
N TYR A 91 -9.17 -7.00 2.20
CA TYR A 91 -8.42 -7.64 1.13
C TYR A 91 -7.40 -8.68 1.62
N LEU A 92 -6.69 -8.38 2.71
CA LEU A 92 -5.78 -9.32 3.35
C LEU A 92 -6.52 -10.58 3.85
N GLN A 93 -7.72 -10.43 4.43
CA GLN A 93 -8.54 -11.57 4.82
C GLN A 93 -8.95 -12.44 3.63
N GLU A 94 -9.24 -11.84 2.48
CA GLU A 94 -9.51 -12.60 1.26
C GLU A 94 -8.26 -13.34 0.77
N CYS A 95 -7.07 -12.73 0.87
CA CYS A 95 -5.81 -13.41 0.58
C CYS A 95 -5.59 -14.63 1.50
N GLU A 96 -5.84 -14.48 2.81
CA GLU A 96 -5.74 -15.56 3.81
C GLU A 96 -6.68 -16.73 3.51
N LYS A 97 -7.85 -16.46 2.92
CA LYS A 97 -8.82 -17.49 2.48
C LYS A 97 -8.44 -18.16 1.14
N GLY A 98 -7.36 -17.73 0.50
CA GLY A 98 -6.94 -18.19 -0.84
C GLY A 98 -7.56 -17.39 -2.00
N ASN A 99 -8.41 -16.40 -1.74
CA ASN A 99 -9.03 -15.53 -2.75
C ASN A 99 -8.09 -14.38 -3.19
N LYS A 100 -6.84 -14.71 -3.47
CA LYS A 100 -5.82 -13.75 -3.90
C LYS A 100 -5.98 -13.43 -5.39
N HIS A 101 -5.89 -12.15 -5.74
CA HIS A 101 -5.94 -11.73 -7.14
C HIS A 101 -4.59 -11.99 -7.82
N TYR A 102 -4.59 -12.29 -9.12
CA TYR A 102 -3.36 -12.62 -9.87
C TYR A 102 -2.30 -11.50 -9.89
N VAL A 103 -2.68 -10.26 -9.56
CA VAL A 103 -1.77 -9.11 -9.55
C VAL A 103 -1.12 -8.89 -8.19
N THR A 104 -1.54 -9.65 -7.19
CA THR A 104 -1.16 -9.42 -5.80
C THR A 104 0.26 -9.89 -5.59
N PRO A 105 1.13 -9.06 -4.97
CA PRO A 105 2.49 -9.46 -4.64
C PRO A 105 2.55 -10.80 -3.91
N ASP A 106 3.68 -11.49 -4.00
CA ASP A 106 3.93 -12.70 -3.22
C ASP A 106 4.12 -12.35 -1.73
N ILE A 107 3.02 -12.21 -1.00
CA ILE A 107 3.01 -11.80 0.40
C ILE A 107 3.80 -12.78 1.27
N ASP A 108 3.60 -14.09 1.07
CA ASP A 108 4.26 -15.13 1.85
C ASP A 108 5.76 -15.18 1.54
N GLY A 109 6.14 -15.15 0.25
CA GLY A 109 7.55 -15.10 -0.13
C GLY A 109 8.27 -13.84 0.39
N ILE A 110 7.59 -12.69 0.42
CA ILE A 110 8.16 -11.47 1.03
C ILE A 110 8.32 -11.65 2.54
N ILE A 111 7.35 -12.26 3.21
CA ILE A 111 7.42 -12.58 4.64
C ILE A 111 8.64 -13.46 4.96
N ASP A 112 8.85 -14.52 4.17
CA ASP A 112 9.97 -15.43 4.34
C ASP A 112 11.32 -14.71 4.20
N VAL A 113 11.43 -13.83 3.20
CA VAL A 113 12.62 -13.00 3.00
C VAL A 113 12.85 -12.06 4.19
N LEU A 114 11.80 -11.40 4.68
CA LEU A 114 11.92 -10.48 5.82
C LEU A 114 12.35 -11.22 7.10
N ASP A 115 11.83 -12.42 7.34
CA ASP A 115 12.19 -13.24 8.50
C ASP A 115 13.63 -13.75 8.39
N PHE A 116 14.04 -14.18 7.20
CA PHE A 116 15.42 -14.58 6.92
C PHE A 116 16.41 -13.43 7.16
N LEU A 117 16.10 -12.23 6.65
CA LEU A 117 16.95 -11.05 6.84
C LEU A 117 17.04 -10.65 8.31
N LYS A 118 15.94 -10.75 9.06
CA LYS A 118 15.93 -10.50 10.50
C LYS A 118 16.83 -11.50 11.24
N TYR A 119 16.66 -12.79 10.98
CA TYR A 119 17.48 -13.85 11.57
C TYR A 119 18.99 -13.62 11.32
N LYS A 120 19.36 -13.30 10.07
CA LYS A 120 20.75 -13.03 9.71
C LYS A 120 21.34 -11.87 10.51
N ASN A 121 20.59 -10.78 10.69
CA ASN A 121 21.04 -9.62 11.47
C ASN A 121 21.18 -9.95 12.96
N ASP A 122 20.28 -10.77 13.52
CA ASP A 122 20.32 -11.18 14.92
C ASP A 122 21.49 -12.13 15.22
N THR A 123 21.92 -12.94 14.24
CA THR A 123 23.06 -13.88 14.35
C THR A 123 24.43 -13.30 13.97
N ALA A 124 24.49 -12.09 13.41
CA ALA A 124 25.74 -11.45 13.00
C ALA A 124 26.46 -10.71 14.14
N ILE A 125 26.15 -11.06 15.40
CA ILE A 125 26.74 -10.50 16.63
C ILE A 125 27.78 -11.48 17.18
#